data_AF-E5X1L1-F1
#
_entry.id   AF-E5X1L1-F1
#
_cell.length_a   1.000
_cell.length_b   1.000
_cell.length_c   1.000
_cell.angle_alpha   90.00
_cell.angle_beta   90.00
_cell.angle_gamma   90.00
#
_symmetry.space_group_name_H-M   'P 1'
#
loop_
_entity.id
_entity.type
_entity.pdbx_description
1 polymer ?
#
loop_
_entity_poly.entity_id
_entity_poly.type
_entity_poly.pdbx_seq_one_letter_code
_entity_poly.pdbx_strand_id
1 'polypeptide(L)'
;MKLRVLIRIAVIVSIVLLCTGFGAYSFLRMNAVENQQDFNLFTLVPQDATAILETDRMADLMEDINGLYCSKDDHFLYVSDLFVYLKKYLNALVGDTPHGLSKQMNKMLISFHEPDTPLNQVLYCSLGTGDYELVETFVRKYCSSTFPSKYFDYNGEEIRIYPMTDGRFLAAYFTSDFLAVSFQKRLIEQVIDARRSKQSLMDMPSFRTMYAGKRNNVAATVYVRMKEVDMGKDTDGIRSQTRLGSWAEFDMKFSEEAIYCSGISHGVDTTRTFINALRKQKPITGFGGERLPSSTFFYNQWAISDLESIFDFTSRQEYAKATYSDYIKKRDEEWMDFMKEYAGENVISCLFQSKDSADRHPCAIMSIAVKDEVQAERYLQNMLYATPKEKDAPPVPQTSPNYQQYPRARKYRQYMLPRNTVLTQLTGITESALHTYACFYKGALLLAPDAQSLSAYIDAMENEDVLDGTSAYEEGAGSLSPYYNFAMMVDMEEIMHQPENYVRLIPNFFFRQSEFFRHFMIGIQFTCAEGMVYPNLVLLYKGDKMEEVDN
;
A
#
# COMPACT_ATOMS: atom_id res chain seq x y z
N MET A 1 20.39 -37.40 -71.55
CA MET A 1 19.62 -37.40 -70.28
C MET A 1 20.39 -36.91 -69.05
N LYS A 2 21.73 -36.74 -69.06
CA LYS A 2 22.54 -36.40 -67.86
C LYS A 2 22.64 -34.89 -67.52
N LEU A 3 22.60 -33.98 -68.50
CA LEU A 3 22.84 -32.54 -68.28
C LEU A 3 21.65 -31.81 -67.62
N ARG A 4 20.40 -32.15 -68.00
CA ARG A 4 19.19 -31.55 -67.40
C ARG A 4 19.00 -31.89 -65.93
N VAL A 5 19.47 -33.07 -65.49
CA VAL A 5 19.42 -33.49 -64.09
C VAL A 5 20.45 -32.74 -63.25
N LEU A 6 21.67 -32.57 -63.77
CA LEU A 6 22.73 -31.79 -63.13
C LEU A 6 22.33 -30.31 -62.94
N ILE A 7 21.71 -29.69 -63.94
CA ILE A 7 21.23 -28.30 -63.84
C ILE A 7 20.11 -28.17 -62.79
N ARG A 8 19.16 -29.11 -62.73
CA ARG A 8 18.12 -29.12 -61.68
C ARG A 8 18.71 -29.26 -60.29
N ILE A 9 19.69 -30.15 -60.10
CA ILE A 9 20.36 -30.34 -58.81
C ILE A 9 21.12 -29.06 -58.43
N ALA A 10 21.86 -28.45 -59.36
CA ALA A 10 22.60 -27.21 -59.10
C ALA A 10 21.67 -26.06 -58.67
N VAL A 11 20.53 -25.89 -59.36
CA VAL A 11 19.54 -24.85 -59.01
C VAL A 11 18.93 -25.11 -57.63
N ILE A 12 18.55 -26.35 -57.32
CA ILE A 12 18.00 -26.71 -56.00
C ILE A 12 19.03 -26.45 -54.90
N VAL A 13 20.29 -26.86 -55.11
CA VAL A 13 21.38 -26.65 -54.14
C VAL A 13 21.67 -25.16 -53.95
N SER A 14 21.66 -24.35 -55.02
CA SER A 14 21.82 -22.91 -54.91
C SER A 14 20.68 -22.24 -54.14
N ILE A 15 19.43 -22.65 -54.35
CA ILE A 15 18.28 -22.13 -53.60
C ILE A 15 18.39 -22.50 -52.12
N VAL A 16 18.72 -23.77 -51.82
CA VAL A 16 18.88 -24.24 -50.44
C VAL A 16 20.02 -23.48 -49.75
N LEU A 17 21.17 -23.28 -50.41
CA LEU A 17 22.27 -22.48 -49.86
C LEU A 17 21.88 -21.02 -49.62
N LEU A 18 21.08 -20.42 -50.49
CA LEU A 18 20.63 -19.04 -50.36
C LEU A 18 19.63 -18.90 -49.20
N CYS A 19 18.69 -19.85 -49.07
CA CYS A 19 17.78 -19.93 -47.93
C CYS A 19 18.52 -20.19 -46.60
N THR A 20 19.55 -21.04 -46.61
CA THR A 20 20.37 -21.33 -45.42
C THR A 20 21.24 -20.13 -45.04
N GLY A 21 21.83 -19.45 -46.03
CA GLY A 21 22.59 -18.22 -45.83
C GLY A 21 21.72 -17.08 -45.31
N PHE A 22 20.51 -16.92 -45.84
CA PHE A 22 19.53 -15.95 -45.33
C PHE A 22 19.05 -16.30 -43.93
N GLY A 23 18.75 -17.58 -43.66
CA GLY A 23 18.37 -18.06 -42.33
C GLY A 23 19.48 -17.85 -41.30
N ALA A 24 20.72 -18.19 -41.64
CA ALA A 24 21.88 -17.96 -40.77
C ALA A 24 22.18 -16.47 -40.55
N TYR A 25 22.10 -15.66 -41.60
CA TYR A 25 22.25 -14.20 -41.49
C TYR A 25 21.15 -13.58 -40.64
N SER A 26 19.90 -13.99 -40.86
CA SER A 26 18.76 -13.49 -40.08
C SER A 26 18.86 -13.93 -38.62
N PHE A 27 19.28 -15.17 -38.35
CA PHE A 27 19.52 -15.67 -37.00
C PHE A 27 20.68 -14.96 -36.30
N LEU A 28 21.80 -14.74 -37.00
CA LEU A 28 22.93 -13.97 -36.47
C LEU A 28 22.56 -12.51 -36.21
N ARG A 29 21.73 -11.90 -37.07
CA ARG A 29 21.20 -10.54 -36.88
C ARG A 29 20.21 -10.49 -35.72
N MET A 30 19.34 -11.48 -35.57
CA MET A 30 18.44 -11.59 -34.40
C MET A 30 19.24 -11.77 -33.11
N ASN A 31 20.24 -12.65 -33.07
CA ASN A 31 21.12 -12.82 -31.92
C ASN A 31 21.97 -11.58 -31.62
N ALA A 32 22.41 -10.82 -32.63
CA ALA A 32 23.15 -9.58 -32.43
C ALA A 32 22.25 -8.46 -31.87
N VAL A 33 20.97 -8.43 -32.26
CA VAL A 33 19.94 -7.54 -31.70
C VAL A 33 19.52 -8.00 -30.29
N GLU A 34 19.50 -9.31 -30.01
CA GLU A 34 19.30 -9.86 -28.66
C GLU A 34 20.51 -9.62 -27.73
N ASN A 35 21.72 -9.47 -28.28
CA ASN A 35 22.94 -9.22 -27.52
C ASN A 35 23.28 -7.74 -27.33
N GLN A 36 22.46 -6.78 -27.80
CA GLN A 36 22.57 -5.40 -27.32
C GLN A 36 22.22 -5.41 -25.83
N GLN A 37 23.21 -5.15 -24.97
CA GLN A 37 23.04 -5.13 -23.51
C GLN A 37 21.86 -4.24 -23.15
N ASP A 38 20.78 -4.85 -22.64
CA ASP A 38 19.66 -4.12 -22.05
C ASP A 38 20.20 -3.15 -20.99
N PHE A 39 19.98 -1.86 -21.21
CA PHE A 39 20.44 -0.83 -20.28
C PHE A 39 19.66 -0.97 -18.95
N ASN A 40 20.37 -1.14 -17.84
CA ASN A 40 19.74 -1.27 -16.53
C ASN A 40 19.25 0.11 -16.03
N LEU A 41 17.95 0.37 -16.18
CA LEU A 41 17.30 1.63 -15.79
C LEU A 41 17.46 1.97 -14.30
N PHE A 42 17.59 0.99 -13.41
CA PHE A 42 17.79 1.23 -11.99
C PHE A 42 19.13 1.91 -11.66
N THR A 43 20.09 1.89 -12.61
CA THR A 43 21.35 2.65 -12.49
C THR A 43 21.17 4.16 -12.65
N LEU A 44 19.99 4.61 -13.08
CA LEU A 44 19.60 6.01 -13.21
C LEU A 44 18.81 6.51 -12.01
N VAL A 45 18.14 5.60 -11.29
CA VAL A 45 17.20 5.97 -10.23
C VAL A 45 17.96 6.49 -9.01
N PRO A 46 17.69 7.72 -8.54
CA PRO A 46 18.29 8.26 -7.33
C PRO A 46 17.95 7.42 -6.08
N GLN A 47 18.88 7.40 -5.11
CA GLN A 47 18.71 6.60 -3.88
C GLN A 47 17.61 7.10 -2.94
N ASP A 48 17.09 8.31 -3.15
CA ASP A 48 16.01 8.89 -2.36
C ASP A 48 14.61 8.46 -2.84
N ALA A 49 14.51 7.66 -3.90
CA ALA A 49 13.23 7.12 -4.37
C ALA A 49 12.49 6.37 -3.24
N THR A 50 11.20 6.68 -3.10
CA THR A 50 10.31 6.12 -2.08
C THR A 50 9.52 4.91 -2.59
N ALA A 51 9.14 4.93 -3.87
CA ALA A 51 8.52 3.81 -4.55
C ALA A 51 8.93 3.77 -6.03
N ILE A 52 8.81 2.59 -6.64
CA ILE A 52 9.16 2.34 -8.04
C ILE A 52 8.15 1.39 -8.65
N LEU A 53 7.57 1.76 -9.78
CA LEU A 53 6.79 0.87 -10.64
C LEU A 53 7.68 0.40 -11.79
N GLU A 54 7.85 -0.90 -11.97
CA GLU A 54 8.60 -1.52 -13.07
C GLU A 54 7.65 -2.36 -13.92
N THR A 55 7.74 -2.24 -15.24
CA THR A 55 7.07 -3.14 -16.19
C THR A 55 7.97 -3.38 -17.40
N ASP A 56 7.95 -4.59 -17.94
CA ASP A 56 8.54 -4.93 -19.24
C ASP A 56 7.48 -5.18 -20.33
N ARG A 57 6.21 -4.90 -20.01
CA ARG A 57 5.02 -5.14 -20.84
C ARG A 57 4.07 -3.94 -20.78
N MET A 58 4.63 -2.74 -20.99
CA MET A 58 3.91 -1.48 -20.84
C MET A 58 2.58 -1.41 -21.61
N ALA A 59 2.54 -1.93 -22.83
CA ALA A 59 1.31 -1.98 -23.63
C ALA A 59 0.22 -2.82 -22.96
N ASP A 60 0.57 -4.02 -22.49
CA ASP A 60 -0.36 -4.94 -21.82
C ASP A 60 -0.84 -4.35 -20.48
N LEU A 61 0.06 -3.75 -19.71
CA LEU A 61 -0.28 -3.05 -18.47
C LEU A 61 -1.34 -1.95 -18.70
N MET A 62 -1.26 -1.25 -19.82
CA MET A 62 -2.22 -0.20 -20.16
C MET A 62 -3.55 -0.75 -20.64
N GLU A 63 -3.56 -1.88 -21.35
CA GLU A 63 -4.79 -2.60 -21.67
C GLU A 63 -5.50 -3.06 -20.39
N ASP A 64 -4.78 -3.67 -19.46
CA ASP A 64 -5.29 -4.10 -18.15
C ASP A 64 -5.88 -2.92 -17.37
N ILE A 65 -5.18 -1.78 -17.34
CA ILE A 65 -5.64 -0.58 -16.65
C ILE A 65 -6.87 0.03 -17.32
N ASN A 66 -6.93 0.04 -18.65
CA ASN A 66 -8.13 0.49 -19.38
C ASN A 66 -9.34 -0.42 -19.14
N GLY A 67 -9.12 -1.69 -18.78
CA GLY A 67 -10.17 -2.64 -18.41
C GLY A 67 -10.79 -2.39 -17.03
N LEU A 68 -10.10 -1.64 -16.14
CA LEU A 68 -10.60 -1.34 -14.80
C LEU A 68 -11.83 -0.43 -14.85
N TYR A 69 -12.86 -0.74 -14.07
CA TYR A 69 -14.05 0.11 -13.93
C TYR A 69 -13.69 1.50 -13.39
N CYS A 70 -12.77 1.57 -12.44
CA CYS A 70 -12.29 2.84 -11.90
C CYS A 70 -11.51 3.69 -12.92
N SER A 71 -11.11 3.13 -14.07
CA SER A 71 -10.32 3.82 -15.11
C SER A 71 -11.10 4.14 -16.38
N LYS A 72 -12.36 3.70 -16.47
CA LYS A 72 -13.24 3.98 -17.60
C LYS A 72 -13.40 5.49 -17.79
N ASP A 73 -13.36 5.93 -19.04
CA ASP A 73 -13.47 7.34 -19.44
C ASP A 73 -12.44 8.28 -18.77
N ASP A 74 -11.25 7.76 -18.46
CA ASP A 74 -10.14 8.49 -17.81
C ASP A 74 -10.45 8.99 -16.39
N HIS A 75 -11.43 8.38 -15.72
CA HIS A 75 -11.71 8.69 -14.33
C HIS A 75 -10.60 8.14 -13.40
N PHE A 76 -10.36 8.88 -12.30
CA PHE A 76 -9.65 8.48 -11.08
C PHE A 76 -8.14 8.13 -11.12
N LEU A 77 -7.41 8.18 -12.23
CA LEU A 77 -5.94 7.90 -12.23
C LEU A 77 -5.06 9.07 -11.75
N TYR A 78 -5.39 9.74 -10.64
CA TYR A 78 -4.73 11.00 -10.21
C TYR A 78 -3.42 10.85 -9.44
N VAL A 79 -2.96 9.63 -9.16
CA VAL A 79 -1.75 9.39 -8.35
C VAL A 79 -0.47 9.87 -9.06
N SER A 80 -0.50 9.97 -10.39
CA SER A 80 0.66 10.36 -11.21
C SER A 80 0.25 11.13 -12.45
N ASP A 81 0.59 12.42 -12.51
CA ASP A 81 0.36 13.23 -13.71
C ASP A 81 1.13 12.68 -14.91
N LEU A 82 2.33 12.16 -14.66
CA LEU A 82 3.14 11.54 -15.69
C LEU A 82 2.43 10.31 -16.26
N PHE A 83 1.87 9.47 -15.38
CA PHE A 83 1.11 8.29 -15.78
C PHE A 83 -0.17 8.64 -16.54
N VAL A 84 -0.90 9.69 -16.14
CA VAL A 84 -2.07 10.20 -16.89
C VAL A 84 -1.65 10.64 -18.29
N TYR A 85 -0.55 11.40 -18.41
CA TYR A 85 -0.02 11.81 -19.71
C TYR A 85 0.37 10.60 -20.55
N LEU A 86 1.06 9.64 -19.94
CA LEU A 86 1.46 8.43 -20.62
C LEU A 86 0.25 7.66 -21.12
N LYS A 87 -0.77 7.39 -20.27
CA LYS A 87 -2.01 6.72 -20.69
C LYS A 87 -2.66 7.42 -21.88
N LYS A 88 -2.81 8.75 -21.80
CA LYS A 88 -3.42 9.56 -22.86
C LYS A 88 -2.69 9.44 -24.20
N TYR A 89 -1.37 9.38 -24.16
CA TYR A 89 -0.52 9.48 -25.34
C TYR A 89 0.04 8.13 -25.82
N LEU A 90 0.03 7.10 -24.99
CA LEU A 90 0.58 5.78 -25.32
C LEU A 90 -0.19 5.13 -26.47
N ASN A 91 -1.51 5.21 -26.46
CA ASN A 91 -2.31 4.66 -27.57
C ASN A 91 -1.98 5.33 -28.91
N ALA A 92 -1.71 6.64 -28.90
CA ALA A 92 -1.25 7.35 -30.08
C ALA A 92 0.18 6.93 -30.49
N LEU A 93 1.08 6.75 -29.51
CA LEU A 93 2.45 6.29 -29.74
C LEU A 93 2.47 4.88 -30.34
N VAL A 94 1.69 3.95 -29.79
CA VAL A 94 1.55 2.58 -30.28
C VAL A 94 0.89 2.58 -31.66
N GLY A 95 -0.16 3.38 -31.87
CA GLY A 95 -0.87 3.48 -33.15
C GLY A 95 -0.03 4.07 -34.30
N ASP A 96 0.90 4.97 -33.98
CA ASP A 96 1.86 5.53 -34.95
C ASP A 96 3.01 4.56 -35.31
N THR A 97 3.10 3.42 -34.62
CA THR A 97 4.13 2.39 -34.84
C THR A 97 3.55 1.14 -35.53
N PRO A 98 3.99 0.79 -36.77
CA PRO A 98 3.44 -0.37 -37.50
C PRO A 98 3.63 -1.74 -36.81
N HIS A 99 4.59 -1.82 -35.88
CA HIS A 99 4.98 -3.05 -35.20
C HIS A 99 4.84 -2.97 -33.67
N GLY A 100 4.18 -1.92 -33.15
CA GLY A 100 4.14 -1.63 -31.71
C GLY A 100 5.47 -1.10 -31.17
N LEU A 101 5.55 -0.97 -29.84
CA LEU A 101 6.77 -0.55 -29.15
C LEU A 101 7.89 -1.60 -29.30
N SER A 102 9.13 -1.13 -29.36
CA SER A 102 10.30 -2.02 -29.32
C SER A 102 10.34 -2.81 -27.99
N LYS A 103 11.05 -3.94 -27.98
CA LYS A 103 11.28 -4.73 -26.76
C LYS A 103 11.91 -3.87 -25.65
N GLN A 104 12.81 -2.95 -26.01
CA GLN A 104 13.48 -2.04 -25.10
C GLN A 104 12.50 -0.99 -24.56
N MET A 105 11.69 -0.36 -25.42
CA MET A 105 10.72 0.65 -24.98
C MET A 105 9.56 0.08 -24.16
N ASN A 106 9.26 -1.21 -24.30
CA ASN A 106 8.31 -1.90 -23.42
C ASN A 106 8.83 -2.03 -21.97
N LYS A 107 10.15 -1.88 -21.75
CA LYS A 107 10.76 -1.78 -20.42
C LYS A 107 10.70 -0.35 -19.92
N MET A 108 9.89 -0.17 -18.90
CA MET A 108 9.60 1.11 -18.33
C MET A 108 9.68 1.06 -16.81
N LEU A 109 10.15 2.18 -16.24
CA LEU A 109 10.22 2.38 -14.82
C LEU A 109 9.64 3.75 -14.48
N ILE A 110 8.85 3.85 -13.40
CA ILE A 110 8.47 5.13 -12.80
C ILE A 110 8.98 5.15 -11.37
N SER A 111 9.80 6.14 -11.00
CA SER A 111 10.21 6.36 -9.62
C SER A 111 9.43 7.53 -9.00
N PHE A 112 9.08 7.38 -7.72
CA PHE A 112 8.37 8.37 -6.90
C PHE A 112 9.34 8.95 -5.86
N HIS A 113 9.28 10.26 -5.62
CA HIS A 113 10.23 10.98 -4.76
C HIS A 113 9.52 11.96 -3.83
N GLU A 114 10.13 12.25 -2.68
CA GLU A 114 9.64 13.25 -1.73
C GLU A 114 9.87 14.71 -2.23
N PRO A 115 8.97 15.66 -1.89
CA PRO A 115 7.66 15.43 -1.28
C PRO A 115 6.71 14.68 -2.22
N ASP A 116 5.94 13.74 -1.67
CA ASP A 116 4.93 12.97 -2.41
C ASP A 116 3.84 13.89 -3.01
N THR A 117 4.05 14.26 -4.27
CA THR A 117 3.15 15.10 -5.06
C THR A 117 2.97 14.46 -6.44
N PRO A 118 1.85 14.72 -7.14
CA PRO A 118 1.61 14.16 -8.48
C PRO A 118 2.68 14.51 -9.53
N LEU A 119 3.53 15.51 -9.27
CA LEU A 119 4.60 15.96 -10.16
C LEU A 119 5.97 15.36 -9.84
N ASN A 120 6.17 14.81 -8.64
CA ASN A 120 7.49 14.37 -8.16
C ASN A 120 7.80 12.93 -8.56
N GLN A 121 7.76 12.70 -9.87
CA GLN A 121 7.96 11.39 -10.47
C GLN A 121 8.93 11.51 -11.64
N VAL A 122 9.65 10.43 -11.92
CA VAL A 122 10.46 10.29 -13.12
C VAL A 122 10.08 9.02 -13.85
N LEU A 123 9.81 9.15 -15.14
CA LEU A 123 9.66 8.02 -16.04
C LEU A 123 10.98 7.73 -16.74
N TYR A 124 11.36 6.47 -16.77
CA TYR A 124 12.51 5.96 -17.47
C TYR A 124 12.07 4.92 -18.51
N CYS A 125 12.61 5.03 -19.71
CA CYS A 125 12.44 4.04 -20.77
C CYS A 125 13.80 3.61 -21.28
N SER A 126 13.98 2.30 -21.54
CA SER A 126 15.14 1.85 -22.31
C SER A 126 14.88 2.08 -23.80
N LEU A 127 15.92 2.43 -24.54
CA LEU A 127 15.84 2.71 -25.96
C LEU A 127 16.69 1.70 -26.73
N GLY A 128 16.08 1.13 -27.77
CA GLY A 128 16.74 0.36 -28.80
C GLY A 128 17.12 1.22 -30.01
N THR A 129 17.62 0.54 -31.03
CA THR A 129 18.05 1.19 -32.28
C THR A 129 16.84 1.79 -33.00
N GLY A 130 16.81 3.12 -33.20
CA GLY A 130 15.73 3.83 -33.90
C GLY A 130 14.63 4.40 -32.99
N ASP A 131 14.62 4.04 -31.70
CA ASP A 131 13.61 4.51 -30.75
C ASP A 131 13.80 5.99 -30.39
N TYR A 132 15.05 6.47 -30.46
CA TYR A 132 15.36 7.88 -30.25
C TYR A 132 14.63 8.77 -31.26
N GLU A 133 14.74 8.49 -32.56
CA GLU A 133 14.07 9.30 -33.60
C GLU A 133 12.55 9.19 -33.51
N LEU A 134 12.03 8.02 -33.13
CA LEU A 134 10.61 7.77 -32.93
C LEU A 134 10.05 8.65 -31.81
N VAL A 135 10.66 8.63 -30.62
CA VAL A 135 10.23 9.46 -29.49
C VAL A 135 10.40 10.94 -29.81
N GLU A 136 11.49 11.34 -30.47
CA GLU A 136 11.67 12.75 -30.86
C GLU A 136 10.56 13.22 -31.81
N THR A 137 10.21 12.39 -32.80
CA THR A 137 9.11 12.68 -33.74
C THR A 137 7.78 12.75 -33.00
N PHE A 138 7.53 11.84 -32.06
CA PHE A 138 6.33 11.82 -31.25
C PHE A 138 6.18 13.09 -30.41
N VAL A 139 7.22 13.48 -29.66
CA VAL A 139 7.23 14.69 -28.83
C VAL A 139 7.02 15.93 -29.70
N ARG A 140 7.62 16.00 -30.89
CA ARG A 140 7.39 17.09 -31.83
C ARG A 140 5.98 17.11 -32.42
N LYS A 141 5.32 15.96 -32.57
CA LYS A 141 3.98 15.87 -33.18
C LYS A 141 2.85 16.13 -32.18
N TYR A 142 2.98 15.62 -30.96
CA TYR A 142 1.90 15.60 -29.97
C TYR A 142 2.15 16.48 -28.75
N CYS A 143 3.40 16.79 -28.43
CA CYS A 143 3.76 17.59 -27.26
C CYS A 143 4.25 19.00 -27.63
N SER A 144 4.42 19.33 -28.93
CA SER A 144 4.89 20.65 -29.34
C SER A 144 3.81 21.71 -29.08
N SER A 145 4.05 22.57 -28.09
CA SER A 145 3.37 23.86 -28.02
C SER A 145 3.92 24.81 -29.10
N THR A 146 3.32 25.99 -29.22
CA THR A 146 3.77 27.08 -30.11
C THR A 146 5.17 27.60 -29.77
N PHE A 147 5.76 27.17 -28.65
CA PHE A 147 7.08 27.60 -28.17
C PHE A 147 8.17 26.57 -28.50
N PRO A 148 9.37 27.00 -28.92
CA PRO A 148 10.47 26.09 -29.21
C PRO A 148 10.98 25.40 -27.94
N SER A 149 11.44 24.15 -28.08
CA SER A 149 12.14 23.43 -27.02
C SER A 149 13.44 24.16 -26.64
N LYS A 150 13.80 24.12 -25.35
CA LYS A 150 15.05 24.71 -24.83
C LYS A 150 16.01 23.63 -24.39
N TYR A 151 17.30 23.94 -24.48
CA TYR A 151 18.40 23.08 -24.05
C TYR A 151 19.09 23.73 -22.84
N PHE A 152 19.41 22.93 -21.83
CA PHE A 152 20.15 23.33 -20.65
C PHE A 152 21.30 22.34 -20.43
N ASP A 153 22.51 22.85 -20.31
CA ASP A 153 23.65 22.04 -19.88
C ASP A 153 23.62 21.91 -18.34
N TYR A 154 23.78 20.68 -17.86
CA TYR A 154 23.94 20.38 -16.45
C TYR A 154 25.07 19.37 -16.28
N ASN A 155 26.17 19.82 -15.67
CA ASN A 155 27.39 19.02 -15.47
C ASN A 155 27.95 18.42 -16.79
N GLY A 156 27.73 19.04 -17.95
CA GLY A 156 28.14 18.51 -19.25
C GLY A 156 27.20 17.46 -19.84
N GLU A 157 26.02 17.28 -19.26
CA GLU A 157 24.90 16.52 -19.85
C GLU A 157 23.81 17.49 -20.31
N GLU A 158 23.11 17.14 -21.39
CA GLU A 158 22.03 17.96 -21.95
C GLU A 158 20.67 17.60 -21.32
N ILE A 159 19.98 18.60 -20.78
CA ILE A 159 18.57 18.53 -20.39
C ILE A 159 17.74 19.28 -21.42
N ARG A 160 16.76 18.59 -22.01
CA ARG A 160 15.80 19.17 -22.94
C ARG A 160 14.53 19.55 -22.20
N ILE A 161 14.02 20.75 -22.47
CA ILE A 161 12.78 21.26 -21.88
C ILE A 161 11.74 21.42 -22.98
N TYR A 162 10.65 20.67 -22.85
CA TYR A 162 9.52 20.68 -23.76
C TYR A 162 8.35 21.47 -23.15
N PRO A 163 8.01 22.64 -23.71
CA PRO A 163 6.82 23.38 -23.29
C PRO A 163 5.55 22.67 -23.76
N MET A 164 4.68 22.32 -22.83
CA MET A 164 3.44 21.59 -23.05
C MET A 164 2.27 22.56 -23.32
N THR A 165 1.19 22.05 -23.93
CA THR A 165 0.02 22.87 -24.33
C THR A 165 -0.78 23.44 -23.16
N ASP A 166 -0.66 22.84 -21.98
CA ASP A 166 -1.31 23.27 -20.73
C ASP A 166 -0.45 24.28 -19.94
N GLY A 167 0.66 24.75 -20.50
CA GLY A 167 1.57 25.71 -19.89
C GLY A 167 2.62 25.10 -18.97
N ARG A 168 2.62 23.78 -18.75
CA ARG A 168 3.68 23.08 -18.01
C ARG A 168 4.92 22.83 -18.87
N PHE A 169 5.99 22.35 -18.24
CA PHE A 169 7.23 21.98 -18.91
C PHE A 169 7.62 20.55 -18.56
N LEU A 170 7.96 19.76 -19.56
CA LEU A 170 8.52 18.43 -19.38
C LEU A 170 10.04 18.50 -19.58
N ALA A 171 10.79 18.14 -18.55
CA ALA A 171 12.24 18.01 -18.62
C ALA A 171 12.61 16.57 -19.02
N ALA A 172 13.58 16.44 -19.92
CA ALA A 172 14.02 15.16 -20.45
C ALA A 172 15.54 15.07 -20.47
N TYR A 173 16.07 13.95 -20.01
CA TYR A 173 17.43 13.51 -20.24
C TYR A 173 17.39 12.33 -21.22
N PHE A 174 17.90 12.57 -22.43
CA PHE A 174 17.65 11.72 -23.57
C PHE A 174 18.96 11.33 -24.24
N THR A 175 19.22 10.03 -24.32
CA THR A 175 20.44 9.45 -24.89
C THR A 175 20.08 8.41 -25.95
N SER A 176 21.06 7.72 -26.55
CA SER A 176 20.81 6.59 -27.43
C SER A 176 20.26 5.36 -26.72
N ASP A 177 20.52 5.22 -25.41
CA ASP A 177 20.30 3.97 -24.67
C ASP A 177 19.08 4.05 -23.73
N PHE A 178 18.72 5.26 -23.32
CA PHE A 178 17.60 5.51 -22.42
C PHE A 178 17.02 6.92 -22.56
N LEU A 179 15.81 7.06 -22.05
CA LEU A 179 15.09 8.32 -21.82
C LEU A 179 14.70 8.40 -20.35
N ALA A 180 14.91 9.56 -19.71
CA ALA A 180 14.34 9.89 -18.42
C ALA A 180 13.54 11.20 -18.53
N VAL A 181 12.28 11.24 -18.10
CA VAL A 181 11.41 12.42 -18.18
C VAL A 181 10.69 12.72 -16.88
N SER A 182 10.51 14.01 -16.59
CA SER A 182 9.81 14.48 -15.40
C SER A 182 9.26 15.90 -15.62
N PHE A 183 8.15 16.23 -14.96
CA PHE A 183 7.69 17.63 -14.86
C PHE A 183 8.59 18.48 -13.95
N GLN A 184 9.48 17.83 -13.18
CA GLN A 184 10.41 18.49 -12.27
C GLN A 184 11.84 18.40 -12.81
N LYS A 185 12.36 19.52 -13.32
CA LYS A 185 13.76 19.61 -13.80
C LYS A 185 14.77 19.15 -12.74
N ARG A 186 14.52 19.46 -11.47
CA ARG A 186 15.37 19.03 -10.33
C ARG A 186 15.54 17.52 -10.26
N LEU A 187 14.48 16.74 -10.56
CA LEU A 187 14.57 15.28 -10.54
C LEU A 187 15.45 14.77 -11.68
N ILE A 188 15.42 15.39 -12.85
CA ILE A 188 16.31 15.04 -13.97
C ILE A 188 17.77 15.36 -13.64
N GLU A 189 18.04 16.47 -12.95
CA GLU A 189 19.39 16.76 -12.42
C GLU A 189 19.86 15.66 -11.46
N GLN A 190 18.99 15.21 -10.54
CA GLN A 190 19.30 14.11 -9.62
C GLN A 190 19.57 12.78 -10.35
N VAL A 191 18.84 12.50 -11.44
CA VAL A 191 19.09 11.32 -12.29
C VAL A 191 20.48 11.39 -12.94
N ILE A 192 20.84 12.57 -13.47
CA ILE A 192 22.18 12.81 -14.02
C ILE A 192 23.25 12.60 -12.95
N ASP A 193 23.04 13.16 -11.76
CA ASP A 193 23.98 13.03 -10.63
C ASP A 193 24.13 11.57 -10.19
N ALA A 194 23.02 10.82 -10.06
CA ALA A 194 23.04 9.40 -9.69
C ALA A 194 23.86 8.57 -10.69
N ARG A 195 23.65 8.80 -12.00
CA ARG A 195 24.39 8.13 -13.08
C ARG A 195 25.88 8.46 -13.02
N ARG A 196 26.23 9.75 -12.94
CA ARG A 196 27.61 10.23 -13.01
C ARG A 196 28.42 9.88 -11.77
N SER A 197 27.81 9.98 -10.59
CA SER A 197 28.44 9.63 -9.31
C SER A 197 28.50 8.12 -9.06
N LYS A 198 27.76 7.31 -9.84
CA LYS A 198 27.55 5.87 -9.60
C LYS A 198 26.99 5.62 -8.19
N GLN A 199 26.04 6.46 -7.80
CA GLN A 199 25.29 6.35 -6.55
C GLN A 199 23.80 6.26 -6.87
N SER A 200 23.45 5.19 -7.56
CA SER A 200 22.08 4.86 -7.94
C SER A 200 21.43 3.97 -6.88
N LEU A 201 20.15 3.69 -7.07
CA LEU A 201 19.42 2.73 -6.27
C LEU A 201 20.05 1.32 -6.33
N MET A 202 20.59 0.90 -7.48
CA MET A 202 21.31 -0.38 -7.59
C MET A 202 22.56 -0.45 -6.73
N ASP A 203 23.10 0.69 -6.29
CA ASP A 203 24.24 0.76 -5.39
C ASP A 203 23.83 0.60 -3.93
N MET A 204 22.53 0.65 -3.61
CA MET A 204 22.02 0.35 -2.28
C MET A 204 22.02 -1.17 -2.03
N PRO A 205 22.75 -1.68 -1.01
CA PRO A 205 22.79 -3.11 -0.73
C PRO A 205 21.43 -3.73 -0.43
N SER A 206 20.56 -2.99 0.27
CA SER A 206 19.21 -3.45 0.63
C SER A 206 18.33 -3.65 -0.61
N PHE A 207 18.40 -2.74 -1.58
CA PHE A 207 17.64 -2.85 -2.82
C PHE A 207 18.23 -3.93 -3.74
N ARG A 208 19.57 -3.93 -3.93
CA ARG A 208 20.26 -4.93 -4.77
C ARG A 208 19.98 -6.36 -4.33
N THR A 209 19.98 -6.62 -3.03
CA THR A 209 19.74 -7.95 -2.47
C THR A 209 18.31 -8.42 -2.73
N MET A 210 17.33 -7.52 -2.59
CA MET A 210 15.94 -7.80 -2.95
C MET A 210 15.81 -8.11 -4.45
N TYR A 211 16.31 -7.21 -5.31
CA TYR A 211 16.15 -7.31 -6.76
C TYR A 211 16.83 -8.54 -7.38
N ALA A 212 17.94 -9.02 -6.81
CA ALA A 212 18.67 -10.18 -7.31
C ALA A 212 17.87 -11.50 -7.27
N GLY A 213 16.79 -11.57 -6.48
CA GLY A 213 15.93 -12.75 -6.35
C GLY A 213 14.83 -12.86 -7.41
N LYS A 214 14.68 -11.87 -8.29
CA LYS A 214 13.49 -11.75 -9.15
C LYS A 214 13.35 -12.91 -10.13
N ARG A 215 12.17 -13.52 -10.11
CA ARG A 215 11.59 -14.34 -11.19
C ARG A 215 10.12 -14.00 -11.19
N ASN A 216 9.54 -13.55 -12.31
CA ASN A 216 8.12 -13.73 -12.67
C ASN A 216 7.75 -12.94 -13.95
N ASN A 217 6.70 -13.41 -14.63
CA ASN A 217 6.07 -12.82 -15.81
C ASN A 217 4.74 -12.17 -15.38
N VAL A 218 4.80 -10.96 -14.82
CA VAL A 218 3.65 -10.19 -14.29
C VAL A 218 3.53 -8.85 -15.02
N ALA A 219 2.34 -8.23 -14.99
CA ALA A 219 2.07 -6.99 -15.72
C ALA A 219 2.94 -5.83 -15.22
N ALA A 220 3.08 -5.70 -13.90
CA ALA A 220 3.98 -4.74 -13.27
C ALA A 220 4.39 -5.21 -11.87
N THR A 221 5.55 -4.74 -11.41
CA THR A 221 6.02 -4.90 -10.03
C THR A 221 6.21 -3.53 -9.40
N VAL A 222 5.71 -3.32 -8.19
CA VAL A 222 5.92 -2.11 -7.39
C VAL A 222 6.88 -2.42 -6.25
N TYR A 223 7.97 -1.66 -6.15
CA TYR A 223 8.88 -1.67 -5.01
C TYR A 223 8.60 -0.48 -4.13
N VAL A 224 8.37 -0.70 -2.84
CA VAL A 224 8.06 0.37 -1.89
C VAL A 224 9.04 0.33 -0.73
N ARG A 225 9.58 1.50 -0.40
CA ARG A 225 10.45 1.68 0.75
C ARG A 225 9.60 1.70 2.02
N MET A 226 9.81 0.72 2.88
CA MET A 226 9.00 0.49 4.09
C MET A 226 9.71 0.92 5.39
N LYS A 227 10.83 1.65 5.27
CA LYS A 227 11.71 1.98 6.40
C LYS A 227 11.04 2.85 7.45
N GLU A 228 10.48 3.98 7.03
CA GLU A 228 9.77 4.95 7.85
C GLU A 228 8.60 5.43 7.00
N VAL A 229 7.38 5.04 7.40
CA VAL A 229 6.15 5.32 6.66
C VAL A 229 5.34 6.30 7.49
N ASP A 230 4.96 7.43 6.88
CA ASP A 230 4.05 8.39 7.48
C ASP A 230 2.66 7.77 7.59
N MET A 231 2.02 7.94 8.75
CA MET A 231 0.72 7.36 9.08
C MET A 231 -0.26 8.45 9.53
N GLY A 232 -1.55 8.23 9.32
CA GLY A 232 -2.60 9.20 9.64
C GLY A 232 -2.64 10.38 8.67
N LYS A 233 -3.38 11.43 9.03
CA LYS A 233 -3.58 12.63 8.20
C LYS A 233 -2.48 13.66 8.43
N ASP A 234 -2.19 14.47 7.41
CA ASP A 234 -1.22 15.57 7.51
C ASP A 234 -1.62 16.66 8.51
N THR A 235 -2.92 16.77 8.80
CA THR A 235 -3.49 17.71 9.78
C THR A 235 -3.27 17.30 11.23
N ASP A 236 -2.79 16.07 11.47
CA ASP A 236 -2.51 15.60 12.82
C ASP A 236 -1.28 16.33 13.40
N GLY A 237 -1.44 16.92 14.58
CA GLY A 237 -0.34 17.53 15.32
C GLY A 237 0.70 16.52 15.79
N ILE A 238 0.34 15.23 15.84
CA ILE A 238 1.25 14.11 16.14
C ILE A 238 1.59 13.44 14.80
N ARG A 239 2.75 13.78 14.23
CA ARG A 239 3.26 13.09 13.05
C ARG A 239 3.62 11.65 13.41
N SER A 240 2.79 10.69 13.01
CA SER A 240 3.07 9.29 13.31
C SER A 240 3.91 8.66 12.20
N GLN A 241 5.19 8.40 12.46
CA GLN A 241 6.00 7.55 11.58
C GLN A 241 6.13 6.15 12.14
N THR A 242 5.84 5.16 11.30
CA THR A 242 5.95 3.74 11.66
C THR A 242 7.02 3.05 10.83
N ARG A 243 7.87 2.27 11.51
CA ARG A 243 8.88 1.43 10.86
C ARG A 243 8.31 0.09 10.48
N LEU A 244 7.82 -0.03 9.24
CA LEU A 244 7.18 -1.25 8.77
C LEU A 244 8.21 -2.34 8.44
N GLY A 245 9.26 -2.02 7.69
CA GLY A 245 10.26 -2.98 7.21
C GLY A 245 11.47 -2.29 6.56
N SER A 246 12.05 -2.89 5.52
CA SER A 246 13.07 -2.22 4.68
C SER A 246 12.51 -1.88 3.31
N TRP A 247 12.25 -2.90 2.51
CA TRP A 247 11.62 -2.80 1.20
C TRP A 247 10.55 -3.88 1.09
N ALA A 248 9.50 -3.60 0.35
CA ALA A 248 8.55 -4.60 -0.09
C ALA A 248 8.45 -4.54 -1.62
N GLU A 249 8.38 -5.71 -2.25
CA GLU A 249 8.02 -5.84 -3.66
C GLU A 249 6.58 -6.33 -3.75
N PHE A 250 5.82 -5.84 -4.73
CA PHE A 250 4.43 -6.20 -4.98
C PHE A 250 4.24 -6.47 -6.46
N ASP A 251 3.92 -7.71 -6.80
CA ASP A 251 3.45 -8.07 -8.14
C ASP A 251 1.98 -7.66 -8.28
N MET A 252 1.68 -6.91 -9.34
CA MET A 252 0.35 -6.38 -9.60
C MET A 252 -0.42 -7.28 -10.57
N LYS A 253 -1.70 -7.47 -10.26
CA LYS A 253 -2.69 -8.12 -11.13
C LYS A 253 -3.96 -7.31 -11.14
N PHE A 254 -4.56 -7.18 -12.32
CA PHE A 254 -5.77 -6.42 -12.54
C PHE A 254 -6.95 -7.35 -12.86
N SER A 255 -8.13 -6.93 -12.43
CA SER A 255 -9.44 -7.46 -12.84
C SER A 255 -10.34 -6.26 -13.08
N GLU A 256 -11.53 -6.45 -13.65
CA GLU A 256 -12.42 -5.31 -13.94
C GLU A 256 -12.77 -4.47 -12.68
N GLU A 257 -12.93 -5.13 -11.53
CA GLU A 257 -13.41 -4.51 -10.28
C GLU A 257 -12.31 -4.31 -9.23
N ALA A 258 -11.13 -4.92 -9.42
CA ALA A 258 -10.12 -4.99 -8.38
C ALA A 258 -8.68 -4.94 -8.87
N ILE A 259 -7.83 -4.32 -8.04
CA ILE A 259 -6.37 -4.32 -8.18
C ILE A 259 -5.79 -5.18 -7.05
N TYR A 260 -5.06 -6.22 -7.41
CA TYR A 260 -4.40 -7.12 -6.48
C TYR A 260 -2.89 -6.88 -6.50
N CYS A 261 -2.30 -6.73 -5.33
CA CYS A 261 -0.87 -6.55 -5.13
C CYS A 261 -0.39 -7.65 -4.17
N SER A 262 0.32 -8.65 -4.70
CA SER A 262 0.88 -9.76 -3.92
C SER A 262 2.37 -9.55 -3.75
N GLY A 263 2.87 -9.55 -2.52
CA GLY A 263 4.21 -9.07 -2.26
C GLY A 263 5.07 -9.92 -1.35
N ILE A 264 6.34 -9.53 -1.28
CA ILE A 264 7.36 -10.08 -0.38
C ILE A 264 8.01 -8.91 0.37
N SER A 265 8.08 -9.02 1.69
CA SER A 265 8.77 -8.05 2.53
C SER A 265 10.20 -8.47 2.80
N HIS A 266 11.12 -7.56 2.53
CA HIS A 266 12.55 -7.72 2.74
C HIS A 266 13.00 -6.92 3.97
N GLY A 267 13.94 -7.49 4.72
CA GLY A 267 14.50 -6.85 5.91
C GLY A 267 15.21 -7.86 6.80
N VAL A 268 16.19 -7.38 7.56
CA VAL A 268 16.93 -8.20 8.53
C VAL A 268 16.16 -8.32 9.84
N ASP A 269 16.17 -9.51 10.43
CA ASP A 269 15.50 -9.85 11.69
C ASP A 269 15.99 -9.06 12.91
N THR A 270 17.13 -8.37 12.80
CA THR A 270 17.73 -7.61 13.91
C THR A 270 17.07 -6.26 14.16
N THR A 271 16.19 -5.80 13.26
CA THR A 271 15.50 -4.52 13.40
C THR A 271 14.19 -4.69 14.19
N ARG A 272 13.76 -3.64 14.89
CA ARG A 272 12.49 -3.66 15.65
C ARG A 272 11.41 -2.97 14.80
N THR A 273 10.88 -3.72 13.83
CA THR A 273 9.92 -3.27 12.81
C THR A 273 8.61 -4.07 12.91
N PHE A 274 7.55 -3.58 12.26
CA PHE A 274 6.27 -4.29 12.20
C PHE A 274 6.43 -5.70 11.62
N ILE A 275 7.11 -5.81 10.48
CA ILE A 275 7.38 -7.10 9.80
C ILE A 275 8.09 -8.10 10.75
N ASN A 276 9.06 -7.63 11.54
CA ASN A 276 9.78 -8.51 12.46
C ASN A 276 8.94 -8.90 13.68
N ALA A 277 8.02 -8.03 14.13
CA ALA A 277 7.04 -8.40 15.14
C ALA A 277 6.09 -9.50 14.63
N LEU A 278 5.66 -9.41 13.36
CA LEU A 278 4.80 -10.40 12.71
C LEU A 278 5.47 -11.77 12.52
N ARG A 279 6.78 -11.81 12.21
CA ARG A 279 7.55 -13.06 12.03
C ARG A 279 7.52 -14.00 13.23
N LYS A 280 7.30 -13.45 14.42
CA LYS A 280 7.23 -14.22 15.67
C LYS A 280 5.81 -14.67 16.02
N GLN A 281 4.81 -14.23 15.26
CA GLN A 281 3.43 -14.61 15.50
C GLN A 281 3.08 -15.91 14.78
N LYS A 282 2.23 -16.72 15.40
CA LYS A 282 1.55 -17.83 14.76
C LYS A 282 0.36 -17.29 13.97
N PRO A 283 0.16 -17.74 12.71
CA PRO A 283 -0.99 -17.29 11.93
C PRO A 283 -2.30 -17.72 12.59
N ILE A 284 -3.31 -16.90 12.43
CA ILE A 284 -4.69 -17.11 12.89
C ILE A 284 -5.61 -17.34 11.69
N THR A 285 -6.82 -17.82 11.95
CA THR A 285 -7.82 -18.15 10.93
C THR A 285 -9.10 -17.35 11.05
N GLY A 286 -9.64 -16.93 9.91
CA GLY A 286 -10.95 -16.30 9.80
C GLY A 286 -10.97 -14.82 10.21
N PHE A 287 -11.80 -14.05 9.52
CA PHE A 287 -11.84 -12.59 9.57
C PHE A 287 -12.80 -12.00 10.62
N GLY A 288 -13.63 -12.84 11.25
CA GLY A 288 -14.44 -12.43 12.40
C GLY A 288 -15.62 -11.52 12.09
N GLY A 289 -16.19 -11.57 10.89
CA GLY A 289 -17.34 -10.74 10.48
C GLY A 289 -18.55 -10.90 11.40
N GLU A 290 -18.71 -12.09 11.99
CA GLU A 290 -19.75 -12.42 12.97
C GLU A 290 -19.56 -11.70 14.32
N ARG A 291 -18.38 -11.11 14.55
CA ARG A 291 -17.99 -10.36 15.76
C ARG A 291 -17.87 -8.86 15.50
N LEU A 292 -18.26 -8.38 14.32
CA LEU A 292 -18.17 -6.99 13.91
C LEU A 292 -19.58 -6.45 13.64
N PRO A 293 -19.95 -5.24 14.13
CA PRO A 293 -21.21 -4.60 13.76
C PRO A 293 -21.36 -4.44 12.25
N SER A 294 -22.57 -4.53 11.71
CA SER A 294 -22.82 -4.35 10.27
C SER A 294 -22.38 -2.99 9.72
N SER A 295 -22.39 -1.95 10.55
CA SER A 295 -21.92 -0.60 10.23
C SER A 295 -20.41 -0.40 10.36
N THR A 296 -19.63 -1.48 10.44
CA THR A 296 -18.17 -1.43 10.50
C THR A 296 -17.60 -0.96 9.17
N PHE A 297 -16.83 0.13 9.20
CA PHE A 297 -16.15 0.67 8.03
C PHE A 297 -14.62 0.56 8.13
N PHE A 298 -14.09 0.19 9.30
CA PHE A 298 -12.68 -0.14 9.47
C PHE A 298 -12.55 -1.25 10.49
N TYR A 299 -11.74 -2.26 10.19
CA TYR A 299 -11.27 -3.19 11.21
C TYR A 299 -9.86 -3.67 10.93
N ASN A 300 -9.19 -4.12 11.98
CA ASN A 300 -7.96 -4.90 11.86
C ASN A 300 -7.98 -6.07 12.83
N GLN A 301 -7.20 -7.08 12.51
CA GLN A 301 -7.06 -8.29 13.31
C GLN A 301 -5.60 -8.71 13.37
N TRP A 302 -5.11 -8.88 14.58
CA TRP A 302 -3.73 -9.22 14.88
C TRP A 302 -3.65 -10.64 15.43
N ALA A 303 -2.67 -11.41 14.95
CA ALA A 303 -2.14 -12.52 15.72
C ALA A 303 -1.23 -11.98 16.83
N ILE A 304 -1.42 -12.48 18.06
CA ILE A 304 -0.71 -12.01 19.25
C ILE A 304 -0.10 -13.17 20.06
N SER A 305 0.33 -14.24 19.41
CA SER A 305 0.92 -15.39 20.10
C SER A 305 2.24 -15.07 20.82
N ASP A 306 2.97 -14.04 20.39
CA ASP A 306 4.14 -13.44 21.04
C ASP A 306 3.84 -11.96 21.33
N LEU A 307 3.19 -11.74 22.47
CA LEU A 307 2.80 -10.41 22.95
C LEU A 307 3.99 -9.49 23.20
N GLU A 308 5.10 -10.03 23.70
CA GLU A 308 6.30 -9.23 24.00
C GLU A 308 6.79 -8.50 22.75
N SER A 309 6.83 -9.20 21.62
CA SER A 309 7.26 -8.63 20.34
C SER A 309 6.29 -7.62 19.76
N ILE A 310 4.98 -7.78 20.00
CA ILE A 310 3.97 -6.78 19.63
C ILE A 310 4.14 -5.51 20.48
N PHE A 311 4.19 -5.64 21.82
CA PHE A 311 4.36 -4.49 22.72
C PHE A 311 5.70 -3.77 22.51
N ASP A 312 6.78 -4.51 22.22
CA ASP A 312 8.08 -3.93 21.89
C ASP A 312 8.04 -3.04 20.65
N PHE A 313 7.13 -3.34 19.71
CA PHE A 313 6.88 -2.56 18.51
C PHE A 313 5.91 -1.40 18.76
N THR A 314 4.77 -1.64 19.41
CA THR A 314 3.69 -0.65 19.59
C THR A 314 4.04 0.44 20.61
N SER A 315 4.79 0.13 21.66
CA SER A 315 5.22 1.10 22.69
C SER A 315 6.11 2.22 22.15
N ARG A 316 6.63 2.08 20.92
CA ARG A 316 7.54 3.06 20.32
C ARG A 316 6.88 4.04 19.36
N GLN A 317 5.63 3.78 19.00
CA GLN A 317 4.88 4.66 18.12
C GLN A 317 4.75 6.04 18.77
N GLU A 318 4.81 7.11 17.98
CA GLU A 318 4.89 8.48 18.50
C GLU A 318 3.65 8.85 19.32
N TYR A 319 2.47 8.42 18.85
CA TYR A 319 1.20 8.62 19.56
C TYR A 319 1.14 7.88 20.91
N ALA A 320 1.92 6.83 21.11
CA ALA A 320 1.98 6.12 22.39
C ALA A 320 2.88 6.82 23.42
N LYS A 321 3.76 7.75 22.99
CA LYS A 321 4.72 8.44 23.87
C LYS A 321 4.23 9.78 24.40
N ALA A 322 3.31 10.44 23.71
CA ALA A 322 2.95 11.84 23.93
C ALA A 322 2.42 12.17 25.35
N THR A 323 2.00 11.17 26.12
CA THR A 323 1.39 11.35 27.46
C THR A 323 1.99 10.41 28.51
N TYR A 324 3.18 9.85 28.25
CA TYR A 324 3.74 8.76 29.05
C TYR A 324 4.29 9.25 30.40
N SER A 325 3.69 8.81 31.50
CA SER A 325 4.15 9.05 32.89
C SER A 325 4.66 7.76 33.53
N ASP A 326 5.45 7.86 34.61
CA ASP A 326 5.88 6.67 35.38
C ASP A 326 4.68 5.85 35.91
N TYR A 327 3.57 6.54 36.21
CA TYR A 327 2.32 5.90 36.60
C TYR A 327 1.77 5.06 35.45
N ILE A 328 1.61 5.66 34.27
CA ILE A 328 1.09 5.00 33.06
C ILE A 328 1.98 3.82 32.67
N LYS A 329 3.31 3.99 32.70
CA LYS A 329 4.26 2.92 32.42
C LYS A 329 4.01 1.69 33.30
N LYS A 330 3.82 1.90 34.61
CA LYS A 330 3.53 0.81 35.54
C LYS A 330 2.17 0.17 35.28
N ARG A 331 1.16 0.94 34.83
CA ARG A 331 -0.14 0.38 34.44
C ARG A 331 0.01 -0.49 33.17
N ASP A 332 0.79 -0.04 32.20
CA ASP A 332 1.04 -0.79 30.97
C ASP A 332 1.78 -2.11 31.24
N GLU A 333 2.75 -2.12 32.16
CA GLU A 333 3.44 -3.35 32.62
C GLU A 333 2.44 -4.35 33.24
N GLU A 334 1.54 -3.89 34.13
CA GLU A 334 0.51 -4.75 34.74
C GLU A 334 -0.49 -5.29 33.70
N TRP A 335 -0.84 -4.49 32.70
CA TRP A 335 -1.70 -4.94 31.61
C TRP A 335 -1.01 -5.93 30.68
N MET A 336 0.27 -5.75 30.41
CA MET A 336 1.04 -6.72 29.64
C MET A 336 1.06 -8.08 30.36
N ASP A 337 1.24 -8.10 31.68
CA ASP A 337 1.18 -9.33 32.47
C ASP A 337 -0.22 -9.97 32.45
N PHE A 338 -1.28 -9.15 32.56
CA PHE A 338 -2.65 -9.62 32.38
C PHE A 338 -2.86 -10.28 31.01
N MET A 339 -2.41 -9.63 29.94
CA MET A 339 -2.55 -10.14 28.57
C MET A 339 -1.78 -11.45 28.37
N LYS A 340 -0.56 -11.56 28.89
CA LYS A 340 0.24 -12.78 28.81
C LYS A 340 -0.47 -13.99 29.42
N GLU A 341 -1.11 -13.79 30.57
CA GLU A 341 -1.82 -14.86 31.27
C GLU A 341 -3.16 -15.18 30.59
N TYR A 342 -4.01 -14.17 30.37
CA TYR A 342 -5.43 -14.39 30.06
C TYR A 342 -5.83 -14.18 28.60
N ALA A 343 -5.06 -13.42 27.80
CA ALA A 343 -5.41 -13.20 26.41
C ALA A 343 -5.26 -14.48 25.58
N GLY A 344 -6.16 -14.64 24.61
CA GLY A 344 -6.12 -15.68 23.58
C GLY A 344 -5.11 -15.35 22.49
N GLU A 345 -5.35 -15.89 21.30
CA GLU A 345 -4.37 -15.87 20.21
C GLU A 345 -4.51 -14.65 19.27
N ASN A 346 -5.61 -13.90 19.37
CA ASN A 346 -5.88 -12.75 18.51
C ASN A 346 -6.52 -11.56 19.22
N VAL A 347 -6.41 -10.41 18.56
CA VAL A 347 -7.11 -9.17 18.88
C VAL A 347 -7.78 -8.66 17.62
N ILE A 348 -9.05 -8.27 17.70
CA ILE A 348 -9.78 -7.56 16.65
C ILE A 348 -10.05 -6.15 17.12
N SER A 349 -9.81 -5.16 16.27
CA SER A 349 -10.22 -3.77 16.54
C SER A 349 -11.09 -3.27 15.40
N CYS A 350 -12.12 -2.49 15.69
CA CYS A 350 -13.02 -1.95 14.67
C CYS A 350 -13.52 -0.54 14.99
N LEU A 351 -13.80 0.20 13.93
CA LEU A 351 -14.58 1.44 13.93
C LEU A 351 -15.89 1.21 13.19
N PHE A 352 -16.98 1.67 13.79
CA PHE A 352 -18.33 1.49 13.24
C PHE A 352 -19.20 2.69 13.57
N GLN A 353 -20.27 2.88 12.79
CA GLN A 353 -21.16 4.02 12.96
C GLN A 353 -22.07 3.83 14.18
N SER A 354 -22.26 4.90 14.94
CA SER A 354 -23.25 4.98 16.02
C SER A 354 -24.67 4.89 15.46
N LYS A 355 -25.62 4.37 16.25
CA LYS A 355 -27.06 4.46 15.91
C LYS A 355 -27.59 5.89 16.04
N ASP A 356 -26.84 6.78 16.69
CA ASP A 356 -27.15 8.20 16.74
C ASP A 356 -26.57 8.89 15.50
N SER A 357 -27.41 9.20 14.51
CA SER A 357 -26.99 9.93 13.32
C SER A 357 -26.54 11.37 13.59
N ALA A 358 -26.81 11.92 14.79
CA ALA A 358 -26.30 13.22 15.19
C ALA A 358 -24.87 13.12 15.77
N ASP A 359 -24.44 11.94 16.21
CA ASP A 359 -23.07 11.72 16.67
C ASP A 359 -22.14 11.58 15.46
N ARG A 360 -21.17 12.48 15.41
CA ARG A 360 -20.18 12.52 14.31
C ARG A 360 -18.91 11.73 14.64
N HIS A 361 -18.78 11.21 15.87
CA HIS A 361 -17.64 10.40 16.24
C HIS A 361 -17.95 8.92 15.98
N PRO A 362 -16.99 8.16 15.44
CA PRO A 362 -17.18 6.73 15.26
C PRO A 362 -17.14 6.03 16.62
N CYS A 363 -17.90 4.95 16.75
CA CYS A 363 -17.72 4.03 17.87
C CYS A 363 -16.48 3.17 17.62
N ALA A 364 -15.72 2.88 18.68
CA ALA A 364 -14.48 2.12 18.58
C ALA A 364 -14.40 0.99 19.62
N ILE A 365 -13.98 -0.18 19.17
CA ILE A 365 -13.80 -1.36 20.03
C ILE A 365 -12.50 -2.06 19.69
N MET A 366 -11.82 -2.55 20.72
CA MET A 366 -10.81 -3.58 20.64
C MET A 366 -11.29 -4.80 21.43
N SER A 367 -11.52 -5.91 20.75
CA SER A 367 -11.94 -7.19 21.30
C SER A 367 -10.75 -8.14 21.40
N ILE A 368 -10.45 -8.56 22.63
CA ILE A 368 -9.39 -9.51 22.93
C ILE A 368 -10.06 -10.83 23.32
N ALA A 369 -9.78 -11.92 22.60
CA ALA A 369 -10.23 -13.24 23.03
C ALA A 369 -9.64 -13.58 24.40
N VAL A 370 -10.40 -14.23 25.29
CA VAL A 370 -9.95 -14.56 26.65
C VAL A 370 -10.00 -16.08 26.86
N LYS A 371 -8.95 -16.65 27.46
CA LYS A 371 -8.84 -18.10 27.72
C LYS A 371 -9.86 -18.59 28.77
N ASP A 372 -10.00 -17.83 29.86
CA ASP A 372 -10.94 -18.08 30.96
C ASP A 372 -11.51 -16.74 31.43
N GLU A 373 -12.73 -16.42 30.98
CA GLU A 373 -13.40 -15.15 31.28
C GLU A 373 -13.60 -14.93 32.78
N VAL A 374 -13.98 -15.97 33.52
CA VAL A 374 -14.29 -15.86 34.95
C VAL A 374 -13.04 -15.55 35.76
N GLN A 375 -11.94 -16.25 35.47
CA GLN A 375 -10.66 -15.97 36.13
C GLN A 375 -10.10 -14.61 35.74
N ALA A 376 -10.16 -14.26 34.45
CA ALA A 376 -9.71 -12.97 33.96
C ALA A 376 -10.49 -11.81 34.59
N GLU A 377 -11.81 -11.91 34.70
CA GLU A 377 -12.64 -10.88 35.34
C GLU A 377 -12.32 -10.74 36.83
N ARG A 378 -12.16 -11.87 37.54
CA ARG A 378 -11.77 -11.85 38.96
C ARG A 378 -10.40 -11.19 39.16
N TYR A 379 -9.43 -11.50 38.30
CA TYR A 379 -8.12 -10.88 38.33
C TYR A 379 -8.22 -9.37 38.07
N LEU A 380 -8.96 -8.96 37.04
CA LEU A 380 -9.18 -7.55 36.71
C LEU A 380 -9.77 -6.80 37.90
N GLN A 381 -10.81 -7.33 38.54
CA GLN A 381 -11.41 -6.69 39.71
C GLN A 381 -10.42 -6.52 40.87
N ASN A 382 -9.58 -7.52 41.13
CA ASN A 382 -8.54 -7.44 42.16
C ASN A 382 -7.47 -6.39 41.79
N MET A 383 -7.04 -6.37 40.53
CA MET A 383 -6.06 -5.41 40.01
C MET A 383 -6.60 -3.96 40.11
N LEU A 384 -7.87 -3.75 39.75
CA LEU A 384 -8.53 -2.44 39.87
C LEU A 384 -8.65 -1.99 41.33
N TYR A 385 -8.96 -2.91 42.25
CA TYR A 385 -9.02 -2.60 43.68
C TYR A 385 -7.65 -2.23 44.26
N ALA A 386 -6.58 -2.90 43.81
CA ALA A 386 -5.22 -2.67 44.30
C ALA A 386 -4.51 -1.48 43.63
N THR A 387 -5.00 -1.00 42.48
CA THR A 387 -4.34 0.07 41.71
C THR A 387 -4.37 1.40 42.48
N PRO A 388 -3.22 2.04 42.72
CA PRO A 388 -3.17 3.36 43.33
C PRO A 388 -3.82 4.41 42.42
N LYS A 389 -4.36 5.48 42.99
CA LYS A 389 -4.83 6.63 42.22
C LYS A 389 -3.65 7.40 41.62
N GLU A 390 -3.77 7.84 40.38
CA GLU A 390 -2.82 8.77 39.77
C GLU A 390 -2.92 10.15 40.46
N LYS A 391 -1.77 10.74 40.78
CA LYS A 391 -1.69 12.11 41.28
C LYS A 391 -1.85 13.08 40.12
N ASP A 392 -2.63 14.14 40.31
CA ASP A 392 -2.88 15.18 39.30
C ASP A 392 -3.46 14.63 37.97
N ALA A 393 -4.22 13.53 38.06
CA ALA A 393 -4.90 12.95 36.91
C ALA A 393 -5.84 13.98 36.25
N PRO A 394 -5.92 14.00 34.91
CA PRO A 394 -6.93 14.80 34.24
C PRO A 394 -8.34 14.39 34.68
N PRO A 395 -9.33 15.29 34.56
CA PRO A 395 -10.72 14.95 34.88
C PRO A 395 -11.17 13.73 34.07
N VAL A 396 -11.81 12.78 34.75
CA VAL A 396 -12.44 11.64 34.09
C VAL A 396 -13.51 12.17 33.12
N PRO A 397 -13.49 11.76 31.84
CA PRO A 397 -14.54 12.11 30.89
C PRO A 397 -15.92 11.75 31.47
N GLN A 398 -16.88 12.67 31.39
CA GLN A 398 -18.26 12.40 31.80
C GLN A 398 -19.01 11.60 30.72
N THR A 399 -18.46 10.46 30.33
CA THR A 399 -19.15 9.52 29.44
C THR A 399 -19.93 8.53 30.30
N SER A 400 -21.19 8.29 29.93
CA SER A 400 -22.05 7.34 30.62
C SER A 400 -22.72 6.42 29.60
N PRO A 401 -22.96 5.15 29.93
CA PRO A 401 -23.65 4.24 29.02
C PRO A 401 -25.03 4.79 28.66
N ASN A 402 -25.30 4.98 27.36
CA ASN A 402 -26.62 5.40 26.88
C ASN A 402 -27.57 4.20 26.79
N TYR A 403 -28.02 3.68 27.93
CA TYR A 403 -28.92 2.51 27.97
C TYR A 403 -30.32 2.78 27.42
N GLN A 404 -30.71 4.04 27.22
CA GLN A 404 -31.97 4.36 26.54
C GLN A 404 -31.87 3.97 25.05
N GLN A 405 -30.72 4.27 24.43
CA GLN A 405 -30.46 3.94 23.04
C GLN A 405 -29.94 2.51 22.84
N TYR A 406 -29.18 1.99 23.83
CA TYR A 406 -28.54 0.67 23.79
C TYR A 406 -29.01 -0.22 24.94
N PRO A 407 -30.30 -0.61 24.97
CA PRO A 407 -30.89 -1.28 26.13
C PRO A 407 -30.31 -2.68 26.39
N ARG A 408 -29.83 -3.41 25.36
CA ARG A 408 -29.30 -4.76 25.54
C ARG A 408 -27.97 -4.77 26.29
N ALA A 409 -27.20 -3.69 26.20
CA ALA A 409 -25.93 -3.53 26.89
C ALA A 409 -26.06 -3.45 28.42
N ARG A 410 -27.24 -3.10 28.96
CA ARG A 410 -27.48 -2.89 30.40
C ARG A 410 -27.15 -4.11 31.27
N LYS A 411 -27.16 -5.31 30.70
CA LYS A 411 -26.87 -6.56 31.40
C LYS A 411 -25.39 -6.76 31.68
N TYR A 412 -24.52 -6.03 30.98
CA TYR A 412 -23.08 -6.24 30.99
C TYR A 412 -22.39 -5.16 31.81
N ARG A 413 -21.46 -5.58 32.67
CA ARG A 413 -20.76 -4.68 33.59
C ARG A 413 -19.61 -4.00 32.87
N GLN A 414 -19.62 -2.67 32.89
CA GLN A 414 -18.53 -1.85 32.38
C GLN A 414 -17.59 -1.42 33.51
N TYR A 415 -16.30 -1.48 33.24
CA TYR A 415 -15.22 -1.09 34.14
C TYR A 415 -14.48 0.09 33.53
N MET A 416 -14.17 1.10 34.34
CA MET A 416 -13.25 2.15 33.93
C MET A 416 -11.85 1.76 34.38
N LEU A 417 -10.92 1.68 33.43
CA LEU A 417 -9.54 1.30 33.70
C LEU A 417 -8.72 2.51 34.18
N PRO A 418 -7.70 2.27 35.02
CA PRO A 418 -6.63 3.23 35.26
C PRO A 418 -6.02 3.68 33.93
N ARG A 419 -5.60 4.96 33.85
CA ARG A 419 -4.96 5.50 32.64
C ARG A 419 -3.79 4.63 32.23
N ASN A 420 -3.83 4.17 30.99
CA ASN A 420 -2.88 3.25 30.37
C ASN A 420 -2.84 3.56 28.86
N THR A 421 -1.91 2.96 28.13
CA THR A 421 -1.78 3.19 26.69
C THR A 421 -2.05 1.94 25.84
N VAL A 422 -2.53 0.84 26.42
CA VAL A 422 -2.70 -0.44 25.71
C VAL A 422 -3.65 -0.31 24.52
N LEU A 423 -4.81 0.31 24.71
CA LEU A 423 -5.77 0.56 23.62
C LEU A 423 -5.10 1.41 22.53
N THR A 424 -4.48 2.53 22.93
CA THR A 424 -3.79 3.44 22.01
C THR A 424 -2.67 2.76 21.23
N GLN A 425 -1.84 1.97 21.90
CA GLN A 425 -0.71 1.26 21.30
C GLN A 425 -1.14 0.28 20.22
N LEU A 426 -2.24 -0.45 20.43
CA LEU A 426 -2.70 -1.49 19.51
C LEU A 426 -3.62 -0.97 18.41
N THR A 427 -4.35 0.12 18.66
CA THR A 427 -5.38 0.64 17.74
C THR A 427 -5.01 1.97 17.09
N GLY A 428 -3.99 2.67 17.59
CA GLY A 428 -3.68 4.05 17.21
C GLY A 428 -4.70 5.09 17.71
N ILE A 429 -5.77 4.66 18.38
CA ILE A 429 -6.85 5.53 18.85
C ILE A 429 -6.39 6.28 20.10
N THR A 430 -6.40 7.62 20.05
CA THR A 430 -6.08 8.45 21.22
C THR A 430 -7.22 9.38 21.57
N GLU A 431 -7.80 9.22 22.74
CA GLU A 431 -8.55 10.30 23.37
C GLU A 431 -7.67 11.05 24.36
N SER A 432 -7.93 12.36 24.52
CA SER A 432 -7.11 13.32 25.28
C SER A 432 -6.79 12.87 26.72
N ALA A 433 -7.63 12.03 27.33
CA ALA A 433 -7.50 11.63 28.73
C ALA A 433 -6.92 10.21 28.96
N LEU A 434 -6.69 9.39 27.92
CA LEU A 434 -6.21 7.99 28.05
C LEU A 434 -7.02 7.11 29.03
N HIS A 435 -8.29 7.44 29.26
CA HIS A 435 -9.19 6.53 29.96
C HIS A 435 -9.65 5.47 28.97
N THR A 436 -9.68 4.22 29.42
CA THR A 436 -10.17 3.09 28.65
C THR A 436 -11.28 2.43 29.44
N TYR A 437 -12.37 2.10 28.78
CA TYR A 437 -13.46 1.33 29.35
C TYR A 437 -13.32 -0.12 28.94
N ALA A 438 -13.67 -1.03 29.84
CA ALA A 438 -13.56 -2.46 29.65
C ALA A 438 -14.89 -3.16 29.94
N CYS A 439 -15.21 -4.21 29.19
CA CYS A 439 -16.36 -5.06 29.43
C CYS A 439 -16.06 -6.50 29.01
N PHE A 440 -16.41 -7.48 29.85
CA PHE A 440 -16.41 -8.87 29.43
C PHE A 440 -17.70 -9.18 28.66
N TYR A 441 -17.57 -9.85 27.52
CA TYR A 441 -18.66 -10.16 26.62
C TYR A 441 -18.35 -11.45 25.83
N LYS A 442 -19.13 -12.50 26.06
CA LYS A 442 -19.12 -13.76 25.27
C LYS A 442 -17.71 -14.33 25.01
N GLY A 443 -16.88 -14.45 26.04
CA GLY A 443 -15.53 -15.00 25.96
C GLY A 443 -14.45 -14.00 25.52
N ALA A 444 -14.79 -12.72 25.43
CA ALA A 444 -13.87 -11.64 25.06
C ALA A 444 -13.83 -10.53 26.10
N LEU A 445 -12.68 -9.87 26.19
CA LEU A 445 -12.51 -8.59 26.87
C LEU A 445 -12.59 -7.49 25.80
N LEU A 446 -13.65 -6.70 25.85
CA LEU A 446 -13.84 -5.52 25.02
C LEU A 446 -13.19 -4.33 25.71
N LEU A 447 -12.39 -3.57 24.97
CA LEU A 447 -11.81 -2.29 25.36
C LEU A 447 -12.29 -1.19 24.41
N ALA A 448 -12.62 -0.03 24.96
CA ALA A 448 -13.12 1.12 24.19
C ALA A 448 -12.59 2.43 24.76
N PRO A 449 -12.53 3.51 23.96
CA PRO A 449 -12.20 4.84 24.48
C PRO A 449 -13.29 5.37 25.41
N ASP A 450 -14.55 4.95 25.22
CA ASP A 450 -15.70 5.47 25.96
C ASP A 450 -16.77 4.38 26.25
N ALA A 451 -17.66 4.69 27.20
CA ALA A 451 -18.75 3.79 27.62
C ALA A 451 -19.87 3.61 26.57
N GLN A 452 -20.06 4.59 25.68
CA GLN A 452 -21.07 4.53 24.63
C GLN A 452 -20.67 3.53 23.55
N SER A 453 -19.40 3.52 23.11
CA SER A 453 -18.85 2.55 22.16
C SER A 453 -19.05 1.10 22.62
N LEU A 454 -18.78 0.78 23.90
CA LEU A 454 -19.08 -0.54 24.47
C LEU A 454 -20.56 -0.88 24.38
N SER A 455 -21.41 0.08 24.72
CA SER A 455 -22.85 -0.12 24.74
C SER A 455 -23.42 -0.35 23.34
N ALA A 456 -22.95 0.44 22.36
CA ALA A 456 -23.34 0.35 20.97
C ALA A 456 -22.93 -0.99 20.36
N TYR A 457 -21.69 -1.43 20.60
CA TYR A 457 -21.20 -2.72 20.12
C TYR A 457 -22.01 -3.89 20.68
N ILE A 458 -22.17 -3.95 22.01
CA ILE A 458 -22.91 -5.04 22.65
C ILE A 458 -24.35 -5.06 22.15
N ASP A 459 -25.00 -3.90 22.01
CA ASP A 459 -26.36 -3.83 21.50
C ASP A 459 -26.46 -4.32 20.05
N ALA A 460 -25.53 -3.97 19.16
CA ALA A 460 -25.47 -4.49 17.79
C ALA A 460 -25.31 -6.02 17.79
N MET A 461 -24.34 -6.56 18.53
CA MET A 461 -24.07 -8.00 18.59
C MET A 461 -25.22 -8.79 19.18
N GLU A 462 -25.90 -8.26 20.20
CA GLU A 462 -27.09 -8.90 20.76
C GLU A 462 -28.28 -8.85 19.81
N ASN A 463 -28.34 -7.92 18.86
CA ASN A 463 -29.38 -7.84 17.82
C ASN A 463 -29.06 -8.65 16.56
N GLU A 464 -27.95 -9.41 16.53
CA GLU A 464 -27.46 -10.12 15.34
C GLU A 464 -27.20 -9.17 14.14
N ASP A 465 -26.89 -7.91 14.45
CA ASP A 465 -26.56 -6.86 13.49
C ASP A 465 -25.06 -6.90 13.20
N VAL A 466 -24.65 -7.88 12.39
CA VAL A 466 -23.26 -8.23 12.14
C VAL A 466 -22.82 -7.91 10.71
N LEU A 467 -21.50 -7.79 10.50
CA LEU A 467 -20.89 -7.51 9.20
C LEU A 467 -20.92 -8.71 8.25
N ASP A 468 -20.91 -9.91 8.81
CA ASP A 468 -21.00 -11.18 8.08
C ASP A 468 -22.22 -11.21 7.14
N GLY A 469 -22.03 -11.64 5.90
CA GLY A 469 -23.09 -11.66 4.88
C GLY A 469 -23.32 -10.33 4.15
N THR A 470 -22.60 -9.24 4.47
CA THR A 470 -22.62 -8.04 3.65
C THR A 470 -21.74 -8.23 2.40
N SER A 471 -22.26 -7.85 1.21
CA SER A 471 -21.57 -8.12 -0.07
C SER A 471 -20.14 -7.58 -0.11
N ALA A 472 -19.93 -6.35 0.35
CA ALA A 472 -18.61 -5.70 0.36
C ALA A 472 -17.61 -6.42 1.27
N TYR A 473 -18.08 -6.97 2.40
CA TYR A 473 -17.25 -7.76 3.31
C TYR A 473 -16.88 -9.11 2.71
N GLU A 474 -17.86 -9.84 2.16
CA GLU A 474 -17.64 -11.17 1.59
C GLU A 474 -16.65 -11.13 0.40
N GLU A 475 -16.78 -10.11 -0.45
CA GLU A 475 -15.88 -9.91 -1.58
C GLU A 475 -14.46 -9.53 -1.12
N GLY A 476 -14.38 -8.66 -0.12
CA GLY A 476 -13.15 -8.28 0.58
C GLY A 476 -12.40 -9.45 1.20
N ALA A 477 -13.08 -10.18 2.08
CA ALA A 477 -12.55 -11.33 2.79
C ALA A 477 -12.25 -12.50 1.84
N GLY A 478 -13.11 -12.74 0.84
CA GLY A 478 -12.96 -13.81 -0.15
C GLY A 478 -11.74 -13.63 -1.07
N SER A 479 -11.24 -12.39 -1.20
CA SER A 479 -10.03 -12.07 -1.95
C SER A 479 -8.72 -12.32 -1.18
N LEU A 480 -8.81 -12.64 0.11
CA LEU A 480 -7.67 -12.78 1.02
C LEU A 480 -7.50 -14.22 1.51
N SER A 481 -6.29 -14.56 1.97
CA SER A 481 -6.03 -15.88 2.57
C SER A 481 -6.80 -16.05 3.87
N PRO A 482 -7.41 -17.20 4.15
CA PRO A 482 -8.05 -17.44 5.45
C PRO A 482 -7.05 -17.56 6.60
N TYR A 483 -5.74 -17.74 6.32
CA TYR A 483 -4.66 -17.82 7.31
C TYR A 483 -3.74 -16.60 7.20
N TYR A 484 -3.53 -15.87 8.30
CA TYR A 484 -2.70 -14.66 8.32
C TYR A 484 -2.17 -14.29 9.70
N ASN A 485 -1.18 -13.40 9.75
CA ASN A 485 -0.62 -12.83 10.99
C ASN A 485 -1.23 -11.46 11.29
N PHE A 486 -1.63 -10.73 10.25
CA PHE A 486 -2.37 -9.48 10.36
C PHE A 486 -3.31 -9.33 9.17
N ALA A 487 -4.52 -8.82 9.41
CA ALA A 487 -5.43 -8.35 8.38
C ALA A 487 -6.03 -7.00 8.77
N MET A 488 -6.32 -6.17 7.78
CA MET A 488 -7.02 -4.90 7.92
C MET A 488 -7.95 -4.74 6.73
N MET A 489 -9.17 -4.28 6.99
CA MET A 489 -10.06 -3.81 5.95
C MET A 489 -10.59 -2.43 6.28
N VAL A 490 -10.74 -1.61 5.24
CA VAL A 490 -11.16 -0.23 5.39
C VAL A 490 -11.99 0.23 4.20
N ASP A 491 -13.13 0.85 4.49
CA ASP A 491 -13.83 1.72 3.55
C ASP A 491 -13.14 3.08 3.56
N MET A 492 -12.49 3.41 2.44
CA MET A 492 -11.71 4.63 2.35
C MET A 492 -12.55 5.90 2.29
N GLU A 493 -13.81 5.83 1.85
CA GLU A 493 -14.70 6.99 1.87
C GLU A 493 -15.05 7.35 3.30
N GLU A 494 -15.48 6.36 4.08
CA GLU A 494 -15.86 6.57 5.48
C GLU A 494 -14.67 7.01 6.33
N ILE A 495 -13.50 6.39 6.14
CA ILE A 495 -12.32 6.67 6.95
C ILE A 495 -11.76 8.08 6.73
N MET A 496 -11.93 8.62 5.52
CA MET A 496 -11.48 9.98 5.19
C MET A 496 -12.25 11.06 5.94
N HIS A 497 -13.49 10.79 6.34
CA HIS A 497 -14.30 11.71 7.14
C HIS A 497 -14.00 11.65 8.65
N GLN A 498 -13.24 10.65 9.10
CA GLN A 498 -13.00 10.44 10.53
C GLN A 498 -11.96 11.40 11.11
N PRO A 499 -12.04 11.76 12.40
CA PRO A 499 -11.03 12.60 13.05
C PRO A 499 -9.62 11.97 13.06
N GLU A 500 -8.59 12.80 13.15
CA GLU A 500 -7.17 12.40 13.06
C GLU A 500 -6.80 11.31 14.08
N ASN A 501 -7.37 11.39 15.27
CA ASN A 501 -7.07 10.48 16.38
C ASN A 501 -7.63 9.06 16.20
N TYR A 502 -8.38 8.77 15.13
CA TYR A 502 -8.92 7.44 14.82
C TYR A 502 -8.22 6.75 13.64
N VAL A 503 -7.37 7.46 12.90
CA VAL A 503 -6.88 7.00 11.59
C VAL A 503 -5.36 6.79 11.51
N ARG A 504 -4.67 6.75 12.65
CA ARG A 504 -3.19 6.67 12.76
C ARG A 504 -2.56 5.34 12.35
N LEU A 505 -3.36 4.33 12.04
CA LEU A 505 -2.88 3.04 11.53
C LEU A 505 -2.90 2.95 10.00
N ILE A 506 -3.40 3.98 9.31
CA ILE A 506 -3.50 4.00 7.85
C ILE A 506 -2.33 4.81 7.29
N PRO A 507 -1.57 4.29 6.31
CA PRO A 507 -0.52 5.05 5.65
C PRO A 507 -1.03 6.38 5.09
N ASN A 508 -0.30 7.46 5.37
CA ASN A 508 -0.63 8.83 4.97
C ASN A 508 -0.82 8.99 3.46
N PHE A 509 -0.11 8.19 2.66
CA PHE A 509 -0.25 8.11 1.21
C PHE A 509 -1.73 7.99 0.76
N PHE A 510 -2.54 7.17 1.45
CA PHE A 510 -3.94 7.01 1.10
C PHE A 510 -4.78 8.27 1.36
N PHE A 511 -4.42 9.08 2.36
CA PHE A 511 -5.07 10.36 2.62
C PHE A 511 -4.60 11.46 1.65
N ARG A 512 -3.31 11.48 1.28
CA ARG A 512 -2.79 12.43 0.30
C ARG A 512 -3.39 12.23 -1.09
N GLN A 513 -3.73 10.98 -1.42
CA GLN A 513 -4.34 10.58 -2.68
C GLN A 513 -5.84 10.27 -2.50
N SER A 514 -6.52 11.03 -1.63
CA SER A 514 -7.89 10.77 -1.21
C SER A 514 -8.91 10.70 -2.36
N GLU A 515 -8.78 11.59 -3.35
CA GLU A 515 -9.66 11.63 -4.52
C GLU A 515 -9.68 10.32 -5.31
N PHE A 516 -8.57 9.57 -5.30
CA PHE A 516 -8.52 8.24 -5.89
C PHE A 516 -9.04 7.18 -4.91
N PHE A 517 -8.46 7.13 -3.71
CA PHE A 517 -8.68 6.00 -2.81
C PHE A 517 -10.08 5.95 -2.18
N ARG A 518 -10.81 7.07 -2.09
CA ARG A 518 -12.17 7.08 -1.51
C ARG A 518 -13.13 6.12 -2.20
N HIS A 519 -12.87 5.79 -3.46
CA HIS A 519 -13.72 4.90 -4.25
C HIS A 519 -13.46 3.40 -3.99
N PHE A 520 -12.59 3.06 -3.03
CA PHE A 520 -12.17 1.69 -2.79
C PHE A 520 -12.47 1.21 -1.36
N MET A 521 -12.84 -0.07 -1.27
CA MET A 521 -12.56 -0.87 -0.09
C MET A 521 -11.13 -1.39 -0.21
N ILE A 522 -10.32 -1.20 0.83
CA ILE A 522 -8.93 -1.68 0.86
C ILE A 522 -8.81 -2.83 1.84
N GLY A 523 -8.31 -3.97 1.36
CA GLY A 523 -7.87 -5.10 2.17
C GLY A 523 -6.35 -5.17 2.23
N ILE A 524 -5.77 -5.17 3.44
CA ILE A 524 -4.34 -5.35 3.67
C ILE A 524 -4.15 -6.60 4.52
N GLN A 525 -3.31 -7.53 4.08
CA GLN A 525 -3.02 -8.76 4.80
C GLN A 525 -1.53 -9.02 4.84
N PHE A 526 -1.01 -9.50 5.97
CA PHE A 526 0.35 -10.00 6.08
C PHE A 526 0.30 -11.46 6.53
N THR A 527 0.93 -12.33 5.74
CA THR A 527 1.09 -13.75 6.08
C THR A 527 2.56 -14.06 6.29
N CYS A 528 2.89 -14.91 7.26
CA CYS A 528 4.26 -15.33 7.51
C CYS A 528 4.43 -16.82 7.20
N ALA A 529 5.35 -17.15 6.29
CA ALA A 529 5.72 -18.52 5.97
C ALA A 529 7.24 -18.62 5.82
N GLU A 530 7.84 -19.64 6.44
CA GLU A 530 9.29 -19.92 6.38
C GLU A 530 10.19 -18.71 6.75
N GLY A 531 9.72 -17.86 7.68
CA GLY A 531 10.43 -16.65 8.11
C GLY A 531 10.31 -15.46 7.15
N MET A 532 9.69 -15.64 5.99
CA MET A 532 9.34 -14.57 5.06
C MET A 532 7.94 -14.05 5.36
N VAL A 533 7.76 -12.74 5.16
CA VAL A 533 6.46 -12.09 5.32
C VAL A 533 5.96 -11.65 3.95
N TYR A 534 4.74 -12.06 3.61
CA TYR A 534 4.09 -11.80 2.35
C TYR A 534 2.95 -10.80 2.58
N PRO A 535 3.16 -9.50 2.29
CA PRO A 535 2.09 -8.53 2.27
C PRO A 535 1.21 -8.71 1.03
N ASN A 536 -0.09 -8.70 1.22
CA ASN A 536 -1.09 -8.68 0.17
C ASN A 536 -1.94 -7.43 0.35
N LEU A 537 -2.18 -6.71 -0.74
CA LEU A 537 -3.03 -5.53 -0.80
C LEU A 537 -4.07 -5.76 -1.89
N VAL A 538 -5.34 -5.52 -1.57
CA VAL A 538 -6.46 -5.60 -2.52
C VAL A 538 -7.18 -4.27 -2.48
N LEU A 539 -7.35 -3.65 -3.65
CA LEU A 539 -8.19 -2.48 -3.83
C LEU A 539 -9.44 -2.93 -4.58
N LEU A 540 -10.57 -3.00 -3.89
CA LEU A 540 -11.88 -3.34 -4.48
C LEU A 540 -12.62 -2.05 -4.78
N TYR A 541 -12.94 -1.80 -6.03
CA TYR A 541 -13.67 -0.62 -6.45
C TYR A 541 -15.14 -0.75 -6.04
N LYS A 542 -15.67 0.25 -5.32
CA LYS A 542 -17.06 0.23 -4.80
C LYS A 542 -18.12 0.53 -5.87
N GLY A 543 -17.69 0.93 -7.08
CA GLY A 543 -18.58 1.55 -8.06
C GLY A 543 -18.92 2.98 -7.68
N ASP A 544 -19.21 3.83 -8.65
CA ASP A 544 -19.97 5.03 -8.35
C ASP A 544 -21.39 4.58 -7.99
N LYS A 545 -21.83 4.86 -6.76
CA LYS A 545 -23.25 5.16 -6.55
C LYS A 545 -23.52 6.47 -7.29
N MET A 546 -23.48 6.45 -8.62
CA MET A 546 -24.09 7.52 -9.40
C MET A 546 -25.54 7.51 -8.97
N GLU A 547 -25.95 8.59 -8.31
CA GLU A 547 -27.34 8.89 -8.06
C GLU A 547 -28.13 8.59 -9.35
N GLU A 548 -28.94 7.54 -9.34
CA GLU A 548 -30.14 7.49 -10.17
C GLU A 548 -31.03 8.64 -9.65
N VAL A 549 -30.67 9.87 -10.00
CA VAL A 549 -31.61 10.99 -9.97
C VAL A 549 -32.55 10.73 -11.14
N ASP A 550 -33.70 10.15 -10.77
CA ASP A 550 -34.96 10.08 -11.50
C ASP A 550 -34.98 10.83 -12.85
N ASN A 551 -35.18 10.07 -13.92
CA ASN A 551 -35.80 10.59 -15.16
C ASN A 551 -37.31 10.69 -14.99
#